data_AF-A0A0G0P088-F1
#
_entry.id   AF-A0A0G0P088-F1
#
_cell.length_a   1.000
_cell.length_b   1.000
_cell.length_c   1.000
_cell.angle_alpha   90.00
_cell.angle_beta   90.00
_cell.angle_gamma   90.00
#
_symmetry.space_group_name_H-M   'P 1'
#
loop_
_entity.id
_entity.type
_entity.pdbx_description
1 polymer ?
#
loop_
_entity_poly.entity_id
_entity_poly.type
_entity_poly.pdbx_seq_one_letter_code
_entity_poly.pdbx_strand_id
1 'polypeptide(L)'
;MEVIESVSVASFLKKEEKVPYIKLAIRKSDVLKIFLNILWETKSLDTTKYIELSAKLNAIGRDLGGWQGSLTKKNSPGETQGEK
;
A
#
# COMPACT_ATOMS: atom_id res chain seq x y z
N MET A 1 2.65 -11.33 8.97
CA MET A 1 4.01 -10.87 9.35
C MET A 1 4.67 -10.10 8.21
N GLU A 2 4.72 -10.67 6.99
CA GLU A 2 5.48 -10.11 5.85
C GLU A 2 5.14 -8.66 5.44
N VAL A 3 3.87 -8.25 5.43
CA VAL A 3 3.48 -6.86 5.11
C VAL A 3 4.04 -5.90 6.16
N ILE A 4 3.88 -6.24 7.44
CA ILE A 4 4.35 -5.44 8.58
C ILE A 4 5.87 -5.34 8.54
N GLU A 5 6.55 -6.48 8.35
CA GLU A 5 8.01 -6.53 8.24
C GLU A 5 8.54 -5.65 7.10
N SER A 6 7.95 -5.75 5.91
CA SER A 6 8.34 -4.93 4.75
C SER A 6 8.17 -3.44 5.01
N VAL A 7 7.06 -3.05 5.66
CA VAL A 7 6.77 -1.65 6.04
C VAL A 7 7.73 -1.16 7.13
N SER A 8 7.99 -1.99 8.14
CA SER A 8 8.94 -1.68 9.21
C SER A 8 10.34 -1.45 8.64
N VAL A 9 10.83 -2.34 7.76
CA VAL A 9 12.13 -2.17 7.09
C VAL A 9 12.15 -0.87 6.28
N ALA A 10 11.14 -0.63 5.44
CA ALA A 10 11.06 0.60 4.64
C ALA A 10 11.05 1.89 5.49
N SER A 11 10.52 1.82 6.71
CA SER A 11 10.43 2.98 7.61
C SER A 11 11.81 3.51 8.02
N PHE A 12 12.80 2.63 8.16
CA PHE A 12 14.16 2.97 8.61
C PHE A 12 15.20 3.16 7.49
N LEU A 13 14.83 2.93 6.22
CA LEU A 13 15.74 3.07 5.08
C LEU A 13 15.82 4.49 4.52
N LYS A 14 16.85 4.78 3.70
CA LYS A 14 16.90 6.02 2.91
C LYS A 14 15.90 5.97 1.76
N LYS A 15 15.48 7.13 1.25
CA LYS A 15 14.39 7.27 0.26
C LYS A 15 14.56 6.32 -0.94
N GLU A 16 15.79 6.20 -1.43
CA GLU A 16 16.17 5.41 -2.61
C GLU A 16 16.01 3.91 -2.36
N GLU A 17 16.19 3.48 -1.11
CA GLU A 17 16.17 2.09 -0.68
C GLU A 17 14.76 1.63 -0.25
N LYS A 18 13.81 2.55 -0.04
CA LYS A 18 12.44 2.21 0.39
C LYS A 18 11.61 1.49 -0.68
N VAL A 19 11.80 1.87 -1.95
CA VAL A 19 10.90 1.49 -3.05
C VAL A 19 10.72 -0.03 -3.20
N PRO A 20 11.76 -0.87 -3.15
CA PRO A 20 11.60 -2.33 -3.24
C PRO A 20 10.73 -2.92 -2.13
N TYR A 21 10.87 -2.43 -0.90
CA TYR A 21 10.13 -2.90 0.27
C TYR A 21 8.67 -2.45 0.26
N ILE A 22 8.40 -1.21 -0.18
CA ILE A 22 7.02 -0.74 -0.38
C ILE A 22 6.33 -1.55 -1.48
N LYS A 23 7.00 -1.81 -2.61
CA LYS A 23 6.47 -2.70 -3.65
C LYS A 23 6.23 -4.13 -3.16
N LEU A 24 7.07 -4.64 -2.25
CA LEU A 24 6.84 -5.93 -1.62
C LEU A 24 5.59 -5.91 -0.73
N ALA A 25 5.45 -4.90 0.13
CA ALA A 25 4.27 -4.73 0.98
C ALA A 25 2.97 -4.65 0.16
N ILE A 26 2.97 -3.91 -0.94
CA ILE A 26 1.81 -3.80 -1.87
C ILE A 26 1.45 -5.18 -2.42
N ARG A 27 2.41 -5.89 -3.02
CA ARG A 27 2.17 -7.23 -3.60
C ARG A 27 1.61 -8.21 -2.57
N LYS A 28 2.18 -8.21 -1.35
CA LYS A 28 1.70 -9.08 -0.26
C LYS A 28 0.30 -8.67 0.21
N SER A 29 0.00 -7.38 0.26
CA SER A 29 -1.35 -6.89 0.57
C SER A 29 -2.37 -7.28 -0.51
N ASP A 30 -1.99 -7.31 -1.79
CA ASP A 30 -2.89 -7.71 -2.87
C ASP A 30 -3.18 -9.21 -2.84
N VAL A 31 -2.20 -10.04 -2.47
CA VAL A 31 -2.42 -11.47 -2.20
C VAL A 31 -3.44 -11.67 -1.07
N LEU A 32 -3.39 -10.85 0.00
CA LEU A 32 -4.39 -10.92 1.08
C LEU A 32 -5.81 -10.58 0.59
N LYS A 33 -5.96 -9.64 -0.35
CA LYS A 33 -7.27 -9.34 -0.95
C LYS A 33 -7.81 -10.53 -1.73
N ILE A 34 -6.95 -11.23 -2.48
CA ILE A 34 -7.34 -12.44 -3.21
C ILE A 34 -7.80 -13.53 -2.25
N PHE A 35 -7.05 -13.78 -1.16
CA PHE A 35 -7.47 -14.75 -0.14
C PHE A 35 -8.77 -14.35 0.55
N LEU A 36 -8.96 -13.07 0.84
CA LEU A 36 -10.20 -12.56 1.43
C LEU A 36 -11.40 -12.77 0.48
N ASN A 37 -11.22 -12.56 -0.82
CA ASN A 37 -12.23 -12.85 -1.83
C ASN A 37 -12.55 -14.35 -1.87
N ILE A 38 -11.54 -15.21 -1.88
CA ILE A 38 -11.74 -16.68 -1.87
C ILE A 38 -12.56 -17.11 -0.65
N LEU A 39 -12.20 -16.62 0.55
CA LEU A 39 -12.94 -16.95 1.79
C LEU A 39 -14.41 -16.55 1.74
N TRP A 40 -14.72 -15.42 1.11
CA TRP A 40 -16.09 -14.95 0.94
C TRP A 40 -16.85 -15.76 -0.13
N GLU A 41 -16.20 -16.06 -1.26
CA GLU A 41 -16.79 -16.88 -2.32
C GLU A 41 -17.10 -18.30 -1.83
N THR A 42 -16.20 -18.91 -1.05
CA THR A 42 -16.41 -20.24 -0.44
C THR A 42 -17.34 -20.22 0.77
N LYS A 43 -17.99 -19.08 1.07
CA LYS A 43 -18.89 -18.89 2.23
C LYS A 43 -18.24 -19.21 3.57
N SER A 44 -16.91 -19.18 3.63
CA SER A 44 -16.13 -19.39 4.86
C SER A 44 -16.05 -18.11 5.71
N LEU A 45 -16.42 -16.97 5.13
CA LEU A 45 -16.52 -15.67 5.78
C LEU A 45 -17.87 -15.02 5.45
N ASP A 46 -18.55 -14.50 6.48
CA ASP A 46 -19.80 -13.77 6.28
C ASP A 46 -19.56 -12.40 5.62
N THR A 47 -20.58 -11.91 4.92
CA THR A 47 -20.50 -10.67 4.13
C THR A 47 -20.14 -9.45 4.98
N THR A 48 -20.64 -9.36 6.22
CA THR A 48 -20.35 -8.22 7.11
C THR A 48 -18.86 -8.17 7.44
N LYS A 49 -18.28 -9.29 7.87
CA LYS A 49 -16.82 -9.38 8.13
C LYS A 49 -15.99 -9.18 6.87
N TYR A 50 -16.45 -9.71 5.72
CA TYR A 50 -15.79 -9.47 4.43
C TYR A 50 -15.71 -7.98 4.10
N ILE A 51 -16.81 -7.24 4.26
CA ILE A 51 -16.86 -5.79 4.02
C ILE A 51 -15.90 -5.05 4.96
N GLU A 52 -15.94 -5.35 6.26
CA GLU A 52 -15.08 -4.70 7.25
C GLU A 52 -13.59 -4.94 6.99
N LEU A 53 -13.20 -6.18 6.67
CA LEU A 53 -11.81 -6.53 6.37
C LEU A 53 -11.37 -5.94 5.02
N SER A 54 -12.24 -5.95 4.01
CA SER A 54 -11.97 -5.36 2.71
C SER A 54 -11.73 -3.85 2.82
N ALA A 55 -12.53 -3.15 3.63
CA ALA A 55 -12.34 -1.72 3.87
C ALA A 55 -10.96 -1.42 4.48
N LYS A 56 -10.51 -2.23 5.45
CA LYS A 56 -9.19 -2.10 6.08
C LYS A 56 -8.05 -2.39 5.08
N LEU A 57 -8.15 -3.47 4.30
CA LEU A 57 -7.15 -3.79 3.27
C LEU A 57 -7.09 -2.73 2.16
N ASN A 58 -8.23 -2.14 1.80
CA ASN A 58 -8.28 -1.05 0.82
C ASN A 58 -7.64 0.23 1.38
N ALA A 59 -7.83 0.54 2.65
CA ALA A 59 -7.13 1.65 3.30
C ALA A 59 -5.61 1.44 3.27
N ILE A 60 -5.13 0.25 3.68
CA ILE A 60 -3.71 -0.11 3.60
C ILE A 60 -3.18 0.04 2.16
N GLY A 61 -3.94 -0.41 1.16
CA GLY A 61 -3.56 -0.26 -0.24
C GLY A 61 -3.42 1.20 -0.70
N ARG A 62 -4.32 2.08 -0.26
CA ARG A 62 -4.21 3.54 -0.53
C ARG A 62 -2.98 4.14 0.12
N ASP A 63 -2.72 3.81 1.39
CA ASP A 63 -1.60 4.35 2.14
C ASP A 63 -0.25 3.91 1.54
N LEU A 64 -0.11 2.62 1.19
CA LEU A 64 1.08 2.10 0.51
C LEU A 64 1.25 2.68 -0.90
N GLY A 65 0.16 2.84 -1.65
CA GLY A 65 0.19 3.45 -2.99
C GLY A 65 0.59 4.93 -2.95
N GLY A 66 0.05 5.68 -2.00
CA GLY A 66 0.43 7.08 -1.74
C GLY A 66 1.90 7.21 -1.37
N TRP A 67 2.40 6.31 -0.51
CA TRP A 67 3.82 6.28 -0.16
C TRP A 67 4.71 5.93 -1.35
N GLN A 68 4.36 4.94 -2.17
CA GLN A 68 5.10 4.65 -3.40
C GLN A 68 5.13 5.88 -4.31
N GLY A 69 3.99 6.56 -4.50
CA GLY A 69 3.89 7.76 -5.33
C GLY A 69 4.75 8.92 -4.83
N SER A 70 4.86 9.12 -3.51
CA SER A 70 5.72 10.18 -2.94
C SER A 70 7.22 9.87 -3.08
N LEU A 71 7.58 8.58 -3.16
CA LEU A 71 8.95 8.15 -3.40
C LEU A 71 9.35 8.28 -4.88
N THR A 72 8.43 8.02 -5.81
CA THR A 72 8.70 8.02 -7.26
C THR A 72 8.50 9.38 -7.93
N LYS A 73 7.73 10.30 -7.33
CA LYS A 73 7.70 11.70 -7.77
C LYS A 73 9.09 12.31 -7.56
N LYS A 74 9.88 12.40 -8.66
CA LYS A 74 10.98 13.36 -8.76
C LYS A 74 10.38 14.76 -8.61
N ASN A 75 10.98 15.61 -7.78
CA ASN A 75 10.67 17.03 -7.76
C ASN A 75 10.77 17.55 -9.20
N SER A 76 9.66 17.93 -9.83
CA SER A 76 9.71 18.76 -11.03
C SER A 76 10.27 20.12 -10.59
N PRO A 77 11.41 20.58 -11.13
CA PRO A 77 11.81 21.97 -10.93
C PRO A 77 10.96 22.81 -11.90
N GLY A 78 9.98 23.56 -11.38
CA GLY A 78 9.25 24.51 -12.22
C GLY A 78 7.89 24.97 -11.73
N GLU A 79 7.78 25.50 -10.52
CA GLU A 79 6.76 26.53 -10.19
C GLU A 79 7.39 27.52 -9.21
N THR A 80 8.33 28.32 -9.72
CA THR A 80 8.70 29.59 -9.08
C THR A 80 9.12 30.56 -10.18
N GLN A 81 8.17 31.37 -10.68
CA GLN A 81 8.34 32.77 -11.10
C GLN A 81 7.15 33.23 -11.95
N GLY A 82 6.45 34.27 -11.50
CA GLY A 82 5.68 35.13 -12.40
C GLY A 82 4.34 35.68 -11.91
N GLU A 83 4.29 36.38 -10.77
CA GLU A 83 3.34 37.48 -10.60
C GLU A 83 4.11 38.74 -10.18
N LYS A 84 4.37 39.59 -11.17
CA LYS A 84 4.51 41.04 -11.02
C LYS A 84 3.52 41.67 -11.96
#